data_AF-A0A2V8T2V0-F1
#
_entry.id   AF-A0A2V8T2V0-F1
#
_cell.length_a   1.000
_cell.length_b   1.000
_cell.length_c   1.000
_cell.angle_alpha   90.00
_cell.angle_beta   90.00
_cell.angle_gamma   90.00
#
_symmetry.space_group_name_H-M   'P 1'
#
loop_
_entity.id
_entity.type
_entity.pdbx_description
1 polymer ?
#
loop_
_entity_poly.entity_id
_entity_poly.type
_entity_poly.pdbx_seq_one_letter_code
_entity_poly.pdbx_strand_id
1 'polypeptide(L)'
;MTIDQTATETYLDGKVKYGLSDARSFDGRECVVVGGGNSAIEAAVQLTGLDTENGITFTLNNRVTLLVRSDFTPDLKFVNKMNLYDCLDAGRIAVRFGTQIKEIREQEVILMNNKKEETDRIPNDYVFIRIGSQWPRSFLTEAGIEVLKPSELAARGSRAEGAEIS
;
A
#
# COMPACT_ATOMS: atom_id res chain seq x y z
N MET A 1 16.49 15.34 -28.84
CA MET A 1 16.97 15.22 -27.45
C MET A 1 16.63 13.80 -27.02
N THR A 2 17.57 12.89 -27.21
CA THR A 2 17.37 11.46 -26.92
C THR A 2 17.42 11.31 -25.42
N ILE A 3 16.27 11.06 -24.79
CA ILE A 3 16.23 10.77 -23.36
C ILE A 3 16.90 9.41 -23.18
N ASP A 4 17.97 9.39 -22.40
CA ASP A 4 18.67 8.17 -22.01
C ASP A 4 17.71 7.29 -21.18
N GLN A 5 17.18 6.25 -21.82
CA GLN A 5 16.25 5.33 -21.19
C GLN A 5 16.93 4.54 -20.07
N THR A 6 18.24 4.32 -20.14
CA THR A 6 19.01 3.54 -19.18
C THR A 6 19.21 4.30 -17.85
N ALA A 7 19.39 5.62 -17.93
CA ALA A 7 19.43 6.50 -16.75
C ALA A 7 18.06 6.59 -16.05
N THR A 8 16.97 6.59 -16.83
CA THR A 8 15.60 6.61 -16.29
C THR A 8 15.25 5.29 -15.58
N GLU A 9 15.67 4.16 -16.14
CA GLU A 9 15.43 2.82 -15.58
C GLU A 9 16.18 2.60 -14.26
N THR A 10 17.44 3.03 -14.18
CA THR A 10 18.28 2.91 -12.98
C THR A 10 17.79 3.81 -11.83
N TYR A 11 17.23 4.98 -12.13
CA TYR A 11 16.70 5.90 -11.11
C TYR A 11 15.39 5.41 -10.48
N LEU A 12 14.52 4.76 -11.27
CA LEU A 12 13.25 4.24 -10.76
C LEU A 12 13.43 3.10 -9.76
N ASP A 13 14.51 2.31 -9.89
CA ASP A 13 14.83 1.16 -9.02
C ASP A 13 15.06 1.56 -7.55
N GLY A 14 15.50 2.81 -7.33
CA GLY A 14 15.71 3.38 -5.99
C GLY A 14 14.46 4.03 -5.37
N LYS A 15 13.54 4.52 -6.18
CA LYS A 15 12.46 5.43 -5.77
C LYS A 15 11.15 4.73 -5.40
N VAL A 16 10.78 3.71 -6.18
CA VAL A 16 9.56 2.94 -5.95
C VAL A 16 9.88 1.78 -5.00
N LYS A 17 9.13 1.67 -3.91
CA LYS A 17 9.32 0.67 -2.87
C LYS A 17 8.06 -0.14 -2.66
N TYR A 18 8.17 -1.46 -2.52
CA TYR A 18 7.04 -2.35 -2.23
C TYR A 18 6.90 -2.68 -0.73
N GLY A 19 7.82 -2.18 0.09
CA GLY A 19 7.83 -2.33 1.54
C GLY A 19 8.50 -1.14 2.21
N LEU A 20 8.33 -1.04 3.53
CA LEU A 20 8.93 -0.03 4.38
C LEU A 20 9.64 -0.75 5.54
N SER A 21 10.97 -0.72 5.56
CA SER A 21 11.78 -1.36 6.60
C SER A 21 12.15 -0.37 7.72
N ASP A 22 12.66 0.80 7.36
CA ASP A 22 12.98 1.88 8.30
C ASP A 22 12.52 3.24 7.77
N ALA A 23 11.49 3.79 8.40
CA ALA A 23 10.91 5.09 8.03
C ALA A 23 11.88 6.27 8.20
N ARG A 24 12.86 6.17 9.10
CA ARG A 24 13.84 7.24 9.37
C ARG A 24 14.76 7.51 8.18
N SER A 25 14.95 6.51 7.31
CA SER A 25 15.72 6.65 6.07
C SER A 25 15.10 7.64 5.08
N PHE A 26 13.83 8.00 5.31
CA PHE A 26 13.06 8.86 4.43
C PHE A 26 12.71 10.19 5.10
N ASP A 27 13.36 10.60 6.19
CA ASP A 27 13.03 11.84 6.91
C ASP A 27 13.17 13.10 6.03
N GLY A 28 12.24 14.04 6.21
CA GLY A 28 12.14 15.28 5.44
C GLY A 28 11.76 15.12 3.97
N ARG A 29 11.07 14.02 3.58
CA ARG A 29 10.75 13.70 2.18
C ARG A 29 9.26 13.82 1.85
N GLU A 30 8.99 14.01 0.55
CA GLU A 30 7.67 13.91 -0.06
C GLU A 30 7.36 12.45 -0.38
N CYS A 31 6.59 11.79 0.48
CA CYS A 31 6.29 10.36 0.36
C CYS A 31 4.86 10.12 -0.13
N VAL A 32 4.73 9.36 -1.22
CA VAL A 32 3.43 8.90 -1.71
C VAL A 32 3.25 7.44 -1.32
N VAL A 33 2.14 7.10 -0.67
CA VAL A 33 1.78 5.71 -0.33
C VAL A 33 0.55 5.32 -1.11
N VAL A 34 0.54 4.13 -1.71
CA VAL A 34 -0.58 3.64 -2.54
C VAL A 34 -1.17 2.38 -1.92
N GLY A 35 -2.46 2.44 -1.59
CA GLY A 35 -3.22 1.31 -1.05
C GLY A 35 -4.26 1.73 -0.03
N GLY A 36 -5.28 0.88 0.18
CA GLY A 36 -6.37 1.13 1.14
C GLY A 36 -6.42 0.12 2.30
N GLY A 37 -5.46 -0.80 2.39
CA GLY A 37 -5.44 -1.83 3.44
C GLY A 37 -4.56 -1.46 4.63
N ASN A 38 -4.58 -2.31 5.66
CA ASN A 38 -3.76 -2.17 6.87
C ASN A 38 -2.30 -1.83 6.56
N SER A 39 -1.69 -2.56 5.64
CA SER A 39 -0.28 -2.41 5.28
C SER A 39 0.10 -1.06 4.63
N ALA A 40 -0.86 -0.38 4.00
CA ALA A 40 -0.66 0.93 3.41
C ALA A 40 -0.78 2.02 4.49
N ILE A 41 -1.77 1.89 5.37
CA ILE A 41 -1.98 2.83 6.47
C ILE A 41 -0.84 2.75 7.48
N GLU A 42 -0.40 1.54 7.85
CA GLU A 42 0.77 1.34 8.72
C GLU A 42 2.01 2.04 8.16
N ALA A 43 2.29 1.88 6.85
CA ALA A 43 3.42 2.55 6.21
C ALA A 43 3.26 4.07 6.21
N ALA A 44 2.07 4.59 5.90
CA ALA A 44 1.80 6.02 5.90
C ALA A 44 1.98 6.64 7.29
N VAL A 45 1.50 5.98 8.35
CA VAL A 45 1.65 6.43 9.75
C VAL A 45 3.12 6.37 10.18
N GLN A 46 3.82 5.26 9.92
CA GLN A 46 5.24 5.10 10.26
C GLN A 46 6.13 6.16 9.62
N LEU A 47 5.78 6.64 8.42
CA LEU A 47 6.49 7.73 7.75
C LEU A 47 6.30 9.08 8.46
N THR A 48 5.35 9.22 9.39
CA THR A 48 5.17 10.45 10.17
C THR A 48 5.79 10.37 11.56
N GLY A 49 5.89 9.17 12.15
CA GLY A 49 6.40 9.02 13.50
C GLY A 49 6.15 7.64 14.11
N LEU A 50 6.15 7.60 15.45
CA LEU A 50 6.01 6.38 16.24
C LEU A 50 4.65 6.31 16.92
N ASP A 51 4.05 5.13 16.91
CA ASP A 51 2.89 4.81 17.73
C ASP A 51 3.31 4.60 19.18
N THR A 52 2.66 5.30 20.10
CA THR A 52 2.93 5.27 21.54
C THR A 52 1.63 5.11 22.31
N GLU A 53 1.71 4.89 23.63
CA GLU A 53 0.53 4.80 24.49
C GLU A 53 -0.40 6.03 24.45
N ASN A 54 0.12 7.20 24.05
CA ASN A 54 -0.62 8.45 23.95
C ASN A 54 -0.97 8.82 22.50
N GLY A 55 -0.96 7.84 21.57
CA GLY A 55 -1.16 8.05 20.14
C GLY A 55 0.15 8.29 19.39
N ILE A 56 0.08 8.95 18.23
CA ILE A 56 1.25 9.13 17.36
C ILE A 56 2.14 10.27 17.86
N THR A 57 3.39 9.94 18.16
CA THR A 57 4.46 10.94 18.34
C THR A 57 5.12 11.20 16.99
N PHE A 58 4.91 12.39 16.42
CA PHE A 58 5.49 12.79 15.13
C PHE A 58 6.99 13.07 15.24
N THR A 59 7.82 12.05 15.01
CA THR A 59 9.29 12.13 15.08
C THR A 59 9.95 12.38 13.73
N LEU A 60 9.20 12.31 12.62
CA LEU A 60 9.69 12.52 11.26
C LEU A 60 9.04 13.76 10.67
N ASN A 61 9.65 14.36 9.66
CA ASN A 61 9.23 15.60 9.00
C ASN A 61 8.70 15.37 7.58
N ASN A 62 8.25 14.15 7.29
CA ASN A 62 7.74 13.80 5.97
C ASN A 62 6.39 14.44 5.68
N ARG A 63 6.19 14.79 4.41
CA ARG A 63 4.86 15.05 3.86
C ARG A 63 4.37 13.77 3.22
N VAL A 64 3.27 13.24 3.75
CA VAL A 64 2.76 11.94 3.31
C VAL A 64 1.43 12.12 2.59
N THR A 65 1.34 11.63 1.36
CA THR A 65 0.06 11.52 0.63
C THR A 65 -0.32 10.05 0.46
N LEU A 66 -1.47 9.66 1.03
CA LEU A 66 -2.03 8.32 0.89
C LEU A 66 -3.07 8.30 -0.25
N LEU A 67 -2.78 7.54 -1.31
CA LEU A 67 -3.67 7.35 -2.45
C LEU A 67 -4.48 6.06 -2.28
N VAL A 68 -5.81 6.22 -2.30
CA VAL A 68 -6.76 5.11 -2.16
C VAL A 68 -7.61 5.04 -3.42
N ARG A 69 -7.59 3.89 -4.11
CA ARG A 69 -8.28 3.73 -5.40
C ARG A 69 -9.81 3.88 -5.26
N SER A 70 -10.39 3.27 -4.24
CA SER A 70 -11.84 3.33 -4.00
C SER A 70 -12.09 3.69 -2.55
N ASP A 71 -12.09 2.69 -1.67
CA ASP A 71 -12.33 2.81 -0.23
C ASP A 71 -11.25 2.03 0.53
N PHE A 72 -11.21 2.19 1.86
CA PHE A 72 -10.40 1.32 2.70
C PHE A 72 -10.93 -0.11 2.70
N THR A 73 -10.05 -1.09 2.95
CA THR A 73 -10.47 -2.49 2.98
C THR A 73 -11.39 -2.77 4.19
N PRO A 74 -12.37 -3.68 4.07
CA PRO A 74 -13.32 -3.97 5.17
C PRO A 74 -12.64 -4.51 6.44
N ASP A 75 -11.51 -5.20 6.30
CA ASP A 75 -10.71 -5.78 7.38
C ASP A 75 -9.74 -4.78 8.04
N LEU A 76 -9.92 -3.47 7.79
CA LEU A 76 -9.06 -2.46 8.36
C LEU A 76 -9.19 -2.41 9.90
N LYS A 77 -8.07 -2.67 10.58
CA LYS A 77 -7.97 -2.75 12.04
C LYS A 77 -8.34 -1.41 12.68
N PHE A 78 -8.97 -1.48 13.85
CA PHE A 78 -9.38 -0.29 14.59
C PHE A 78 -8.19 0.62 14.95
N VAL A 79 -7.09 0.05 15.42
CA VAL A 79 -5.86 0.81 15.74
C VAL A 79 -5.32 1.59 14.53
N ASN A 80 -5.29 0.96 13.35
CA ASN A 80 -4.84 1.62 12.13
C ASN A 80 -5.75 2.78 11.73
N LYS A 81 -7.07 2.67 11.98
CA LYS A 81 -8.01 3.78 11.77
C LYS A 81 -7.69 4.94 12.72
N MET A 82 -7.55 4.67 14.02
CA MET A 82 -7.27 5.70 15.02
C MET A 82 -5.96 6.43 14.72
N ASN A 83 -4.89 5.69 14.47
CA ASN A 83 -3.57 6.25 14.15
C ASN A 83 -3.60 7.10 12.87
N LEU A 84 -4.38 6.69 11.86
CA LEU A 84 -4.58 7.49 10.66
C LEU A 84 -5.33 8.78 10.97
N TYR A 85 -6.41 8.73 11.76
CA TYR A 85 -7.16 9.93 12.15
C TYR A 85 -6.29 10.94 12.90
N ASP A 86 -5.46 10.50 13.85
CA ASP A 86 -4.51 11.37 14.54
C ASP A 86 -3.58 12.09 13.54
N CYS A 87 -3.10 11.37 12.53
CA CYS A 87 -2.25 11.93 11.49
C CYS A 87 -3.01 12.90 10.55
N LEU A 88 -4.28 12.61 10.25
CA LEU A 88 -5.13 13.46 9.43
C LEU A 88 -5.45 14.78 10.15
N ASP A 89 -5.85 14.69 11.42
CA ASP A 89 -6.21 15.83 12.27
C ASP A 89 -5.00 16.74 12.51
N ALA A 90 -3.81 16.15 12.64
CA ALA A 90 -2.55 16.88 12.74
C ALA A 90 -2.01 17.41 11.39
N GLY A 91 -2.68 17.13 10.27
CA GLY A 91 -2.25 17.55 8.93
C GLY A 91 -0.95 16.89 8.45
N ARG A 92 -0.60 15.73 9.02
CA ARG A 92 0.63 14.98 8.74
C ARG A 92 0.48 14.01 7.57
N ILE A 93 -0.75 13.54 7.31
CA ILE A 93 -1.11 12.73 6.15
C ILE A 93 -2.25 13.43 5.41
N ALA A 94 -2.14 13.51 4.08
CA ALA A 94 -3.25 13.84 3.19
C ALA A 94 -3.76 12.56 2.51
N VAL A 95 -5.07 12.29 2.55
CA VAL A 95 -5.67 11.14 1.88
C VAL A 95 -6.41 11.59 0.62
N ARG A 96 -6.20 10.88 -0.50
CA ARG A 96 -6.91 11.09 -1.76
C ARG A 96 -7.61 9.80 -2.20
N PHE A 97 -8.93 9.78 -2.05
CA PHE A 97 -9.78 8.70 -2.53
C PHE A 97 -10.05 8.82 -4.03
N GLY A 98 -10.51 7.73 -4.64
CA GLY A 98 -10.90 7.73 -6.05
C GLY A 98 -9.76 8.06 -7.01
N THR A 99 -8.51 7.92 -6.58
CA THR A 99 -7.33 8.41 -7.31
C THR A 99 -6.31 7.29 -7.46
N GLN A 100 -5.65 7.25 -8.62
CA GLN A 100 -4.55 6.32 -8.89
C GLN A 100 -3.39 7.03 -9.58
N ILE A 101 -2.20 6.44 -9.49
CA ILE A 101 -1.03 6.92 -10.22
C ILE A 101 -1.17 6.50 -11.70
N LYS A 102 -1.05 7.47 -12.60
CA LYS A 102 -0.95 7.27 -14.04
C LYS A 102 0.49 7.17 -14.50
N GLU A 103 1.38 7.99 -13.93
CA GLU A 103 2.78 8.05 -14.31
C GLU A 103 3.62 8.47 -13.09
N ILE A 104 4.80 7.87 -12.92
CA ILE A 104 5.79 8.28 -11.91
C ILE A 104 6.93 8.96 -12.65
N ARG A 105 7.20 10.22 -12.30
CA ARG A 105 8.32 11.01 -12.83
C ARG A 105 9.36 11.25 -11.74
N GLU A 106 10.45 11.90 -12.14
CA GLU A 106 11.60 12.14 -11.27
C GLU A 106 11.25 12.90 -9.98
N GLN A 107 10.38 13.91 -10.06
CA GLN A 107 10.02 14.79 -8.94
C GLN A 107 8.52 14.87 -8.67
N GLU A 108 7.69 14.31 -9.55
CA GLU A 108 6.22 14.34 -9.42
C GLU A 108 5.59 12.99 -9.77
N VAL A 109 4.41 12.71 -9.22
CA VAL A 109 3.53 11.64 -9.75
C VAL A 109 2.34 12.30 -10.42
N ILE A 110 1.98 11.77 -11.58
CA ILE A 110 0.78 12.16 -12.29
C ILE A 110 -0.34 11.25 -11.81
N LEU A 111 -1.38 11.88 -11.29
CA LEU A 111 -2.56 11.24 -10.76
C LEU A 111 -3.67 11.27 -11.81
N MET A 112 -4.53 10.25 -11.76
CA MET A 112 -5.75 10.18 -12.53
C MET A 112 -6.91 9.89 -11.58
N ASN A 113 -7.98 10.66 -11.71
CA ASN A 113 -9.23 10.36 -11.02
C ASN A 113 -9.90 9.15 -11.68
N ASN A 114 -10.45 8.23 -10.88
CA ASN A 114 -11.03 7.00 -11.39
C ASN A 114 -12.41 7.19 -12.03
N LYS A 115 -13.07 8.32 -11.77
CA LYS A 115 -14.42 8.63 -12.26
C LYS A 115 -14.43 9.78 -13.27
N LYS A 116 -13.35 10.56 -13.32
CA LYS A 116 -13.23 11.74 -14.18
C LYS A 116 -11.92 11.64 -14.95
N GLU A 117 -11.89 12.07 -16.21
CA GLU A 117 -10.64 12.18 -16.98
C GLU A 117 -9.74 13.34 -16.51
N GLU A 118 -9.93 13.82 -15.29
CA GLU A 118 -9.11 14.83 -14.64
C GLU A 118 -7.77 14.23 -14.23
N THR A 119 -6.69 14.97 -14.53
CA THR A 119 -5.34 14.63 -14.10
C THR A 119 -4.83 15.69 -13.14
N ASP A 120 -4.08 15.26 -12.14
CA ASP A 120 -3.44 16.13 -11.15
C ASP A 120 -1.97 15.71 -10.97
N ARG A 121 -1.17 16.54 -10.32
CA ARG A 121 0.24 16.26 -10.03
C ARG A 121 0.55 16.58 -8.58
N ILE A 122 1.35 15.72 -7.94
CA ILE A 122 1.88 15.98 -6.60
C ILE A 122 3.39 15.70 -6.59
N PRO A 123 4.17 16.44 -5.77
CA PRO A 123 5.59 16.17 -5.62
C PRO A 123 5.81 14.78 -5.01
N ASN A 124 6.93 14.15 -5.34
CA ASN A 124 7.34 12.90 -4.70
C ASN A 124 8.84 12.67 -4.78
N ASP A 125 9.43 12.31 -3.65
CA ASP A 125 10.76 11.74 -3.53
C ASP A 125 10.70 10.21 -3.56
N TYR A 126 9.67 9.61 -2.92
CA TYR A 126 9.49 8.17 -2.81
C TYR A 126 8.04 7.75 -3.00
N VAL A 127 7.84 6.58 -3.62
CA VAL A 127 6.51 5.98 -3.81
C VAL A 127 6.49 4.58 -3.19
N PHE A 128 5.62 4.38 -2.20
CA PHE A 128 5.43 3.11 -1.51
C PHE A 128 4.17 2.40 -2.03
N ILE A 129 4.35 1.29 -2.73
CA ILE A 129 3.28 0.47 -3.29
C ILE A 129 2.87 -0.61 -2.28
N ARG A 130 1.74 -0.39 -1.61
CA ARG A 130 1.20 -1.24 -0.53
C ARG A 130 -0.21 -1.75 -0.88
N ILE A 131 -0.35 -2.25 -2.11
CA ILE A 131 -1.62 -2.73 -2.69
C ILE A 131 -1.87 -4.24 -2.45
N GLY A 132 -1.09 -4.86 -1.55
CA GLY A 132 -1.10 -6.31 -1.34
C GLY A 132 -0.17 -7.05 -2.30
N SER A 133 -0.17 -8.37 -2.18
CA SER A 133 0.68 -9.26 -2.98
C SER A 133 -0.17 -10.33 -3.62
N GLN A 134 0.17 -10.70 -4.85
CA GLN A 134 -0.46 -11.83 -5.52
C GLN A 134 0.23 -13.12 -5.08
N TRP A 135 -0.57 -14.14 -4.78
CA TRP A 135 -0.04 -15.46 -4.44
C TRP A 135 0.54 -16.14 -5.69
N PRO A 136 1.73 -16.78 -5.62
CA PRO A 136 2.40 -17.38 -6.78
C PRO A 136 1.78 -18.72 -7.14
N ARG A 137 0.50 -18.70 -7.56
CA ARG A 137 -0.29 -19.91 -7.78
C ARG A 137 0.32 -20.84 -8.83
N SER A 138 0.84 -20.31 -9.92
CA SER A 138 1.46 -21.12 -10.99
C SER A 138 2.61 -21.97 -10.46
N PHE A 139 3.55 -21.34 -9.75
CA PHE A 139 4.69 -22.02 -9.14
C PHE A 139 4.26 -23.15 -8.18
N LEU A 140 3.26 -22.90 -7.34
CA LEU A 140 2.79 -23.90 -6.38
C LEU A 140 2.08 -25.06 -7.07
N THR A 141 1.26 -24.78 -8.07
CA THR A 141 0.63 -25.82 -8.89
C THR A 141 1.68 -26.66 -9.63
N GLU A 142 2.71 -26.03 -10.21
CA GLU A 142 3.83 -26.72 -10.88
C GLU A 142 4.65 -27.58 -9.91
N ALA A 143 4.77 -27.16 -8.65
CA ALA A 143 5.38 -27.95 -7.58
C ALA A 143 4.49 -29.09 -7.05
N GLY A 144 3.31 -29.31 -7.65
CA GLY A 144 2.36 -30.35 -7.24
C GLY A 144 1.55 -30.01 -5.98
N ILE A 145 1.60 -28.76 -5.52
CA ILE A 145 0.83 -28.31 -4.35
C ILE A 145 -0.58 -27.92 -4.82
N GLU A 146 -1.58 -28.64 -4.34
CA GLU A 146 -2.98 -28.35 -4.63
C GLU A 146 -3.45 -27.09 -3.88
N VAL A 147 -3.88 -26.07 -4.63
CA VAL A 147 -4.40 -24.82 -4.07
C VAL A 147 -5.93 -24.88 -4.05
N LEU A 148 -6.49 -25.15 -2.88
CA LEU A 148 -7.94 -25.19 -2.68
C LEU A 148 -8.49 -23.79 -2.37
N LYS A 149 -9.65 -23.48 -2.94
CA LYS A 149 -10.47 -22.34 -2.50
C LYS A 149 -11.08 -22.66 -1.12
N PRO A 150 -11.38 -21.64 -0.29
CA PRO A 150 -12.07 -21.84 0.99
C PRO A 150 -13.36 -22.67 0.86
N SER A 151 -14.12 -22.48 -0.22
CA SER A 151 -15.33 -23.26 -0.52
C SER A 151 -15.06 -24.74 -0.78
N GLU A 152 -13.92 -25.07 -1.39
CA GLU A 152 -13.51 -26.44 -1.71
C GLU A 152 -12.98 -27.15 -0.45
N LEU A 153 -12.30 -26.41 0.43
CA LEU A 153 -11.86 -26.91 1.74
C LEU A 153 -13.06 -27.26 2.64
N ALA A 154 -14.07 -26.39 2.71
CA ALA A 154 -15.28 -26.64 3.49
C ALA A 154 -16.05 -27.89 2.99
N ALA A 155 -16.11 -28.11 1.68
CA ALA A 155 -16.74 -29.29 1.08
C ALA A 155 -15.97 -30.60 1.30
N ARG A 156 -14.65 -30.54 1.50
CA ARG A 156 -13.83 -31.71 1.84
C ARG A 156 -13.98 -32.10 3.31
N GLY A 157 -14.07 -31.12 4.22
CA GLY A 157 -14.31 -31.37 5.64
C GLY A 157 -15.63 -32.10 5.91
N SER A 158 -16.71 -31.66 5.25
CA SER A 158 -18.04 -32.29 5.41
C SER A 158 -18.14 -33.71 4.84
N ARG A 159 -17.34 -34.04 3.82
CA ARG A 159 -17.26 -35.42 3.26
C ARG A 159 -16.48 -36.39 4.14
N ALA A 160 -15.50 -35.90 4.91
CA ALA A 160 -14.72 -36.74 5.82
C ALA A 160 -15.53 -37.14 7.06
N GLU A 161 -16.34 -36.24 7.63
CA GLU A 161 -17.21 -36.53 8.78
C GLU A 161 -18.36 -37.50 8.44
N GLY A 162 -18.81 -37.55 7.19
CA GLY A 162 -19.86 -38.47 6.75
C GLY A 162 -19.39 -39.91 6.46
N ALA A 163 -18.08 -40.18 6.48
CA ALA A 163 -17.51 -41.49 6.15
C ALA A 163 -17.14 -42.34 7.38
N GLU A 164 -17.20 -41.78 8.60
CA GLU A 164 -16.95 -42.50 9.86
C GLU A 164 -18.23 -43.03 10.54
N ILE A 165 -19.39 -42.85 9.91
CA ILE A 165 -20.70 -43.28 10.43
C ILE A 165 -21.40 -44.18 9.40
N SER A 166 -20.89 -45.41 9.23
CA SER A 166 -21.60 -46.50 8.55
C SER A 166 -21.08 -47.86 8.99
#